data_AF-A0A0C3PCY4-F1
#
_entry.id   AF-A0A0C3PCY4-F1
#
_cell.length_a   1.000
_cell.length_b   1.000
_cell.length_c   1.000
_cell.angle_alpha   90.00
_cell.angle_beta   90.00
_cell.angle_gamma   90.00
#
_symmetry.space_group_name_H-M   'P 1'
#
loop_
_entity.id
_entity.type
_entity.pdbx_description
1 polymer ?
#
loop_
_entity_poly.entity_id
_entity_poly.type
_entity_poly.pdbx_seq_one_letter_code
_entity_poly.pdbx_strand_id
1 'polypeptide(L)'
;MRLQLGAKQSKLVAGTLPSWISPSQPLGIAESRALSPVLTHSLSQLTAHRDCRRDTKAEPLAKPFAKHAGHVLLAYIDSMNDSLWILTPEIRRELEPGQFSLCEMLGEYNRYALTAPALDSDGKTPMKSLWREYEYVGKG
;
A
#
# COMPACT_ATOMS: atom_id res chain seq x y z
N MET A 1 -15.40 6.84 2.18
CA MET A 1 -16.77 7.22 1.74
C MET A 1 -16.66 7.64 0.29
N ARG A 2 -17.22 6.91 -0.68
CA ARG A 2 -17.03 7.22 -2.12
C ARG A 2 -18.14 8.14 -2.62
N LEU A 3 -17.82 9.09 -3.50
CA LEU A 3 -18.80 9.89 -4.24
C LEU A 3 -19.81 8.95 -4.91
N GLN A 4 -21.11 9.24 -4.78
CA GLN A 4 -22.15 8.39 -5.37
C GLN A 4 -22.13 8.51 -6.90
N LEU A 5 -21.40 7.60 -7.54
CA LEU A 5 -21.33 7.49 -8.99
C LEU A 5 -22.59 6.82 -9.53
N GLY A 6 -23.11 7.33 -10.66
CA GLY A 6 -24.25 6.71 -11.34
C GLY A 6 -23.87 5.35 -11.94
N ALA A 7 -24.86 4.46 -12.17
CA ALA A 7 -24.62 3.07 -12.60
C ALA A 7 -23.67 2.91 -13.80
N LYS A 8 -23.71 3.83 -14.78
CA LYS A 8 -22.81 3.82 -15.94
C LYS A 8 -21.37 4.20 -15.57
N GLN A 9 -21.19 5.18 -14.68
CA GLN A 9 -19.88 5.60 -14.18
C GLN A 9 -19.26 4.51 -13.30
N SER A 10 -20.06 3.88 -12.44
CA SER A 10 -19.61 2.76 -11.61
C SER A 10 -19.14 1.57 -12.46
N LYS A 11 -19.82 1.27 -13.58
CA LYS A 11 -19.39 0.22 -14.51
C LYS A 11 -18.07 0.56 -15.21
N LEU A 12 -17.86 1.83 -15.56
CA LEU A 12 -16.63 2.29 -16.20
C LEU A 12 -15.44 2.21 -15.22
N VAL A 13 -15.63 2.65 -13.98
CA VAL A 13 -14.62 2.54 -12.91
C VAL A 13 -14.37 1.08 -12.51
N ALA A 14 -15.41 0.24 -12.49
CA ALA A 14 -15.24 -1.19 -12.24
C ALA A 14 -14.37 -1.86 -13.31
N GLY A 15 -14.47 -1.41 -14.57
CA GLY A 15 -13.68 -1.93 -15.69
C GLY A 15 -12.19 -1.55 -15.63
N THR A 16 -11.79 -0.57 -14.84
CA THR A 16 -10.38 -0.20 -14.63
C THR A 16 -9.74 -0.91 -13.45
N LEU A 17 -10.54 -1.57 -12.61
CA LEU A 17 -10.05 -2.30 -11.44
C LEU A 17 -9.71 -3.75 -11.80
N PRO A 18 -8.72 -4.37 -11.14
CA PRO A 18 -8.49 -5.80 -11.22
C PRO A 18 -9.75 -6.59 -10.86
N SER A 19 -9.96 -7.73 -11.52
CA SER A 19 -11.17 -8.56 -11.37
C SER A 19 -11.43 -9.09 -9.96
N TRP A 20 -10.42 -9.05 -9.08
CA TRP A 20 -10.51 -9.45 -7.68
C TRP A 20 -10.90 -8.31 -6.73
N ILE A 21 -11.03 -7.08 -7.22
CA ILE A 21 -11.47 -5.92 -6.43
C ILE A 21 -12.95 -5.66 -6.71
N SER A 22 -13.77 -5.76 -5.65
CA SER A 22 -15.20 -5.41 -5.73
C SER A 22 -15.41 -3.91 -5.53
N PRO A 23 -15.89 -3.16 -6.53
CA PRO A 23 -16.14 -1.73 -6.39
C PRO A 23 -17.27 -1.39 -5.41
N SER A 24 -18.12 -2.37 -5.08
CA SER A 24 -19.22 -2.25 -4.12
C SER A 24 -18.77 -2.31 -2.66
N GLN A 25 -17.54 -2.76 -2.38
CA GLN A 25 -17.00 -2.89 -1.04
C GLN A 25 -15.62 -2.21 -0.96
N PRO A 26 -15.59 -0.88 -0.77
CA PRO A 26 -14.33 -0.15 -0.69
C PRO A 26 -13.60 -0.43 0.64
N LEU A 27 -12.28 -0.25 0.62
CA LEU A 27 -11.41 -0.46 1.78
C LEU A 27 -11.88 0.37 2.98
N GLY A 28 -12.36 -0.29 4.03
CA GLY A 28 -12.79 0.31 5.29
C GLY A 28 -11.68 0.41 6.33
N ILE A 29 -11.98 1.04 7.47
CA ILE A 29 -11.04 1.18 8.60
C ILE A 29 -10.60 -0.19 9.14
N ALA A 30 -11.54 -1.12 9.32
CA ALA A 30 -11.25 -2.45 9.82
C ALA A 30 -10.36 -3.26 8.87
N GLU A 31 -10.60 -3.15 7.56
CA GLU A 31 -9.80 -3.81 6.53
C GLU A 31 -8.40 -3.17 6.43
N SER A 32 -8.31 -1.85 6.58
CA SER A 32 -7.03 -1.10 6.62
C SER A 32 -6.18 -1.52 7.83
N ARG A 33 -6.82 -1.64 9.01
CA ARG A 33 -6.19 -2.17 10.21
C ARG A 33 -5.72 -3.62 10.03
N ALA A 34 -6.48 -4.45 9.32
CA ALA A 34 -6.09 -5.82 9.05
C ALA A 34 -4.94 -5.92 8.02
N LEU A 35 -4.89 -4.99 7.06
CA LEU A 35 -3.85 -4.95 6.02
C LEU A 35 -2.50 -4.48 6.57
N SER A 36 -2.50 -3.57 7.55
CA SER A 36 -1.27 -2.99 8.08
C SER A 36 -0.29 -4.04 8.66
N PRO A 37 -0.72 -4.98 9.53
CA PRO A 37 0.11 -6.11 9.95
C PRO A 37 0.54 -7.04 8.81
N VAL A 38 -0.20 -7.15 7.71
CA VAL A 38 0.23 -7.96 6.56
C VAL A 38 1.44 -7.29 5.87
N LEU A 39 1.36 -5.97 5.68
CA LEU A 39 2.46 -5.18 5.13
C LEU A 39 3.68 -5.13 6.07
N THR A 40 3.46 -5.06 7.38
CA THR A 40 4.54 -5.03 8.38
C THR A 40 5.12 -6.42 8.69
N HIS A 41 4.27 -7.44 8.82
CA HIS A 41 4.61 -8.73 9.42
C HIS A 41 4.57 -9.92 8.47
N SER A 42 3.61 -9.99 7.53
CA SER A 42 3.50 -11.14 6.61
C SER A 42 4.54 -11.09 5.48
N LEU A 43 5.00 -9.90 5.11
CA LEU A 43 6.14 -9.75 4.21
C LEU A 43 7.43 -10.17 4.92
N SER A 44 7.58 -9.94 6.22
CA SER A 44 8.77 -10.39 6.96
C SER A 44 8.72 -11.87 7.34
N GLN A 45 7.57 -12.45 7.74
CA GLN A 45 7.41 -13.88 8.00
C GLN A 45 5.94 -14.32 7.85
N LEU A 46 5.63 -15.05 6.77
CA LEU A 46 4.39 -15.83 6.73
C LEU A 46 4.64 -17.10 7.55
N THR A 47 4.28 -17.08 8.84
CA THR A 47 4.19 -18.32 9.62
C THR A 47 3.05 -19.15 9.04
N ALA A 48 3.38 -20.39 8.69
CA ALA A 48 2.47 -21.35 8.09
C ALA A 48 1.15 -21.39 8.87
N HIS A 49 0.06 -20.96 8.22
CA HIS A 49 -1.26 -21.22 8.74
C HIS A 49 -1.45 -22.75 8.75
N ARG A 50 -1.83 -23.25 9.92
CA ARG A 50 -1.99 -24.66 10.32
C ARG A 50 -2.36 -25.60 9.16
N ASP A 51 -1.63 -26.72 9.08
CA ASP A 51 -1.94 -27.97 8.33
C ASP A 51 -0.98 -28.41 7.22
N CYS A 52 0.31 -28.04 7.26
CA CYS A 52 1.32 -28.83 6.56
C CYS A 52 2.56 -29.09 7.42
N ARG A 53 2.54 -30.27 8.05
CA ARG A 53 3.66 -30.92 8.73
C ARG A 53 4.75 -31.25 7.69
N ARG A 54 5.64 -30.29 7.41
CA ARG A 54 6.97 -30.51 6.82
C ARG A 54 7.84 -29.30 7.14
N ASP A 55 9.04 -29.56 7.67
CA ASP A 55 10.11 -28.60 7.95
C ASP A 55 10.46 -27.73 6.73
N THR A 56 9.64 -26.72 6.48
CA THR A 56 9.93 -25.67 5.50
C THR A 56 10.24 -24.43 6.30
N LYS A 57 11.54 -24.15 6.43
CA LYS A 57 12.07 -22.89 6.94
C LYS A 57 11.37 -21.78 6.16
N ALA A 58 10.40 -21.10 6.79
CA ALA A 58 9.64 -20.03 6.17
C ALA A 58 10.64 -18.93 5.76
N GLU A 59 10.90 -18.82 4.45
CA GLU A 59 11.79 -17.80 3.92
C GLU A 59 11.02 -16.47 3.92
N PRO A 60 11.60 -15.38 4.48
CA PRO A 60 10.94 -14.08 4.53
C PRO A 60 10.55 -13.61 3.12
N LEU A 61 9.26 -13.33 2.91
CA LEU A 61 8.73 -12.84 1.63
C LEU A 61 9.24 -11.42 1.29
N ALA A 62 9.91 -10.76 2.22
CA ALA A 62 10.43 -9.40 2.07
C ALA A 62 11.38 -9.32 0.88
N LYS A 63 12.23 -10.34 0.69
CA LYS A 63 13.19 -10.39 -0.41
C LYS A 63 12.52 -10.53 -1.78
N PRO A 64 11.61 -11.50 -2.03
CA PRO A 64 10.88 -11.56 -3.30
C PRO A 64 9.86 -10.43 -3.47
N PHE A 65 9.37 -9.81 -2.40
CA PHE A 65 8.41 -8.71 -2.47
C PHE A 65 9.05 -7.33 -2.64
N ALA A 66 10.31 -7.12 -2.25
CA ALA A 66 10.99 -5.83 -2.33
C ALA A 66 10.91 -5.19 -3.73
N LYS A 67 10.97 -6.00 -4.80
CA LYS A 67 10.80 -5.54 -6.20
C LYS A 67 9.42 -4.93 -6.49
N HIS A 68 8.41 -5.27 -5.69
CA HIS A 68 7.03 -4.78 -5.81
C HIS A 68 6.70 -3.67 -4.81
N ALA A 69 7.50 -3.50 -3.75
CA ALA A 69 7.25 -2.49 -2.71
C ALA A 69 7.09 -1.08 -3.30
N GLY A 70 7.91 -0.71 -4.29
CA GLY A 70 7.79 0.56 -5.01
C GLY A 70 6.46 0.75 -5.75
N HIS A 71 5.94 -0.31 -6.36
CA HIS A 71 4.66 -0.28 -7.08
C HIS A 71 3.48 -0.11 -6.11
N VAL A 72 3.56 -0.74 -4.94
CA VAL A 72 2.54 -0.61 -3.90
C VAL A 72 2.55 0.80 -3.30
N LEU A 73 3.74 1.37 -3.06
CA LEU A 73 3.89 2.73 -2.56
C LEU A 73 3.39 3.76 -3.58
N LEU A 74 3.66 3.55 -4.88
CA LEU A 74 3.16 4.39 -5.97
C LEU A 74 1.63 4.33 -6.05
N ALA A 75 1.03 3.13 -6.02
CA ALA A 75 -0.42 2.98 -6.02
C ALA A 75 -1.09 3.68 -4.82
N TYR A 76 -0.44 3.67 -3.65
CA TYR A 76 -0.91 4.45 -2.50
C TYR A 76 -0.88 5.96 -2.79
N ILE A 77 0.21 6.47 -3.34
CA ILE A 77 0.34 7.89 -3.71
C ILE A 77 -0.69 8.30 -4.75
N ASP A 78 -0.86 7.51 -5.81
CA ASP A 78 -1.86 7.77 -6.85
C ASP A 78 -3.27 7.80 -6.24
N SER A 79 -3.56 6.89 -5.31
CA SER A 79 -4.85 6.88 -4.59
C SER A 79 -5.08 8.08 -3.67
N MET A 80 -4.03 8.79 -3.25
CA MET A 80 -4.18 10.04 -2.50
C MET A 80 -4.56 11.23 -3.39
N ASN A 81 -4.25 11.14 -4.69
CA ASN A 81 -4.53 12.18 -5.67
C ASN A 81 -5.78 11.86 -6.52
N ASP A 82 -6.32 10.64 -6.45
CA ASP A 82 -7.54 10.25 -7.16
C ASP A 82 -8.80 10.86 -6.50
N SER A 83 -9.43 11.78 -7.21
CA SER A 83 -10.73 12.39 -6.83
C SER A 83 -11.86 11.39 -6.56
N LEU A 84 -11.78 10.17 -7.10
CA LEU A 84 -12.76 9.11 -6.92
C LEU A 84 -12.45 8.22 -5.73
N TRP A 85 -11.30 8.40 -5.07
CA TRP A 85 -10.85 7.58 -3.96
C TRP A 85 -10.57 8.43 -2.73
N ILE A 86 -11.46 8.36 -1.73
CA ILE A 86 -11.33 9.14 -0.50
C ILE A 86 -10.68 8.28 0.58
N LEU A 87 -9.37 8.42 0.76
CA LEU A 87 -8.63 7.93 1.92
C LEU A 87 -8.83 8.88 3.10
N THR A 88 -9.70 8.50 4.04
CA THR A 88 -9.93 9.30 5.26
C THR A 88 -8.68 9.31 6.15
N PRO A 89 -8.50 10.33 7.01
CA PRO A 89 -7.37 10.40 7.93
C PRO A 89 -7.21 9.15 8.81
N GLU A 90 -8.32 8.53 9.21
CA GLU A 90 -8.32 7.32 10.03
C GLU A 90 -7.75 6.12 9.26
N ILE A 91 -8.11 5.97 7.99
CA ILE A 91 -7.57 4.92 7.12
C ILE A 91 -6.06 5.10 6.94
N ARG A 92 -5.63 6.35 6.70
CA ARG A 92 -4.21 6.69 6.54
C ARG A 92 -3.41 6.32 7.79
N ARG A 93 -3.93 6.66 8.98
CA ARG A 93 -3.32 6.33 10.27
C ARG A 93 -3.18 4.82 10.48
N GLU A 94 -4.19 4.03 10.11
CA GLU A 94 -4.11 2.57 10.26
C GLU A 94 -3.09 1.94 9.29
N LEU A 95 -2.92 2.51 8.09
CA LEU A 95 -1.98 2.02 7.07
C LEU A 95 -0.52 2.47 7.30
N GLU A 96 -0.30 3.51 8.08
CA GLU A 96 1.01 4.15 8.31
C GLU A 96 2.12 3.15 8.69
N PRO A 97 1.94 2.21 9.65
CA PRO A 97 2.99 1.23 9.98
C PRO A 97 3.40 0.35 8.80
N GLY A 98 2.44 -0.02 7.95
CA GLY A 98 2.69 -0.77 6.72
C GLY A 98 3.44 0.06 5.68
N GLN A 99 3.12 1.35 5.55
CA GLN A 99 3.80 2.27 4.65
C GLN A 99 5.27 2.48 5.03
N PHE A 100 5.56 2.59 6.33
CA PHE A 100 6.94 2.70 6.81
C PHE A 100 7.75 1.43 6.56
N SER A 101 7.11 0.26 6.70
CA SER A 101 7.74 -1.02 6.36
C SER A 101 8.08 -1.11 4.86
N LEU A 102 7.24 -0.54 3.99
CA LEU A 102 7.53 -0.44 2.55
C LEU A 102 8.68 0.53 2.25
N CYS A 103 8.75 1.67 2.96
CA CYS A 103 9.85 2.63 2.84
C CYS A 103 11.19 1.99 3.25
N GLU A 104 11.20 1.22 4.34
CA GLU A 104 12.36 0.46 4.78
C GLU A 104 12.79 -0.60 3.74
N MET A 105 11.85 -1.36 3.18
CA MET A 105 12.14 -2.36 2.13
C MET A 105 12.70 -1.73 0.85
N LEU A 106 12.27 -0.52 0.50
CA LEU A 106 12.77 0.21 -0.67
C LEU A 106 14.20 0.70 -0.47
N GLY A 107 14.51 1.22 0.72
CA GLY A 107 15.78 1.87 1.00
C GLY A 107 16.00 3.17 0.20
N GLU A 108 17.07 3.90 0.53
CA GLU A 108 17.33 5.24 -0.02
C GLU A 108 17.59 5.25 -1.53
N TYR A 109 18.20 4.19 -2.09
CA TYR A 109 18.53 4.14 -3.52
C TYR A 109 17.28 4.05 -4.40
N ASN A 110 16.29 3.25 -4.00
CA ASN A 110 15.06 3.09 -4.77
C ASN A 110 14.09 4.26 -4.59
N ARG A 111 14.24 5.08 -3.54
CA ARG A 111 13.50 6.35 -3.39
C ARG A 111 13.75 7.29 -4.57
N TYR A 112 15.02 7.45 -4.96
CA TYR A 112 15.40 8.31 -6.09
C TYR A 112 14.90 7.74 -7.41
N ALA A 113 14.94 6.42 -7.58
CA ALA A 113 14.42 5.73 -8.75
C ALA A 113 12.88 5.85 -8.87
N LEU A 114 12.14 6.00 -7.77
CA LEU A 114 10.69 6.24 -7.80
C LEU A 114 10.34 7.72 -8.04
N THR A 115 11.15 8.64 -7.52
CA THR A 115 10.85 10.08 -7.58
C THR A 115 11.28 10.77 -8.88
N ALA A 116 12.22 10.19 -9.65
CA ALA A 116 12.74 10.80 -10.88
C ALA A 116 11.91 10.50 -12.16
N PRO A 117 11.38 9.27 -12.40
CA PRO A 117 10.62 8.96 -13.61
C PRO A 117 9.13 8.62 -13.39
N ALA A 118 8.69 8.23 -12.17
CA ALA A 118 7.38 7.59 -11.97
C ALA A 118 6.29 8.50 -11.38
N LEU A 119 6.66 9.65 -10.79
CA LEU A 119 5.71 10.59 -10.18
C LEU A 119 5.67 11.89 -10.96
N ASP A 120 4.46 12.36 -11.27
CA ASP A 120 4.23 13.73 -11.73
C ASP A 120 4.47 14.76 -10.59
N SER A 121 4.33 16.06 -10.87
CA SER A 121 4.51 17.08 -9.84
C SER A 121 3.57 16.91 -8.64
N ASP A 122 2.41 16.29 -8.85
CA ASP A 122 1.36 16.13 -7.84
C ASP A 122 1.62 14.93 -6.92
N GLY A 123 2.16 13.83 -7.45
CA GLY A 123 2.59 12.67 -6.66
C GLY A 123 3.91 12.85 -5.89
N LYS A 124 4.74 13.83 -6.29
CA LYS A 124 6.03 14.13 -5.60
C LYS A 124 5.84 14.67 -4.19
N THR A 125 4.80 15.47 -3.96
CA THR A 125 4.51 16.07 -2.64
C THR A 125 4.14 15.03 -1.58
N PRO A 126 3.15 14.14 -1.80
CA PRO A 126 2.83 13.07 -0.86
C PRO A 126 3.98 12.10 -0.62
N MET A 127 4.74 11.72 -1.67
CA MET A 127 5.93 10.87 -1.52
C MET A 127 6.97 11.52 -0.60
N LYS A 128 7.24 12.82 -0.77
CA LYS A 128 8.19 13.56 0.07
C LYS A 128 7.70 13.67 1.52
N SER A 129 6.40 13.90 1.74
CA SER A 129 5.83 13.96 3.10
C SER A 129 5.96 12.62 3.80
N LEU A 130 5.52 11.54 3.15
CA LEU A 130 5.58 10.19 3.70
C LEU A 130 7.01 9.78 4.04
N TRP A 131 7.97 10.06 3.14
CA TRP A 131 9.36 9.70 3.39
C TRP A 131 9.98 10.52 4.54
N ARG A 132 9.61 11.80 4.65
CA ARG A 132 10.01 12.63 5.79
C ARG A 132 9.46 12.02 7.09
N GLU A 133 8.18 11.70 7.14
CA GLU A 133 7.55 11.09 8.32
C GLU A 133 8.22 9.77 8.69
N TYR A 134 8.54 8.92 7.71
CA TYR A 134 9.33 7.70 7.93
C TYR A 134 10.72 7.99 8.52
N GLU A 135 11.47 8.97 8.00
CA GLU A 135 12.79 9.33 8.52
C GLU A 135 12.76 9.84 9.97
N TYR A 136 11.71 10.59 10.34
CA TYR A 136 11.57 11.17 11.68
C TYR A 136 10.96 10.23 12.71
N VAL A 137 10.00 9.38 12.30
CA VAL A 137 9.20 8.54 13.22
C VAL A 137 9.56 7.07 13.10
N GLY A 138 9.84 6.58 11.89
CA GLY A 138 10.05 5.16 11.60
C GLY A 138 11.49 4.65 11.80
N LYS A 139 12.49 5.54 11.86
CA LYS A 139 13.89 5.20 12.18
C LYS A 139 14.28 5.49 13.66
N GLY A 140 13.33 5.98 14.46
CA GLY A 140 13.51 6.32 15.88
C GLY A 140 13.31 5.13 16.82
#